data_AF-A0A3N5TYT6-F1
#
_entry.id   AF-A0A3N5TYT6-F1
#
_cell.length_a   1.000
_cell.length_b   1.000
_cell.length_c   1.000
_cell.angle_alpha   90.00
_cell.angle_beta   90.00
_cell.angle_gamma   90.00
#
_symmetry.space_group_name_H-M   'P 1'
#
loop_
_entity.id
_entity.type
_entity.pdbx_description
1 polymer ?
#
loop_
_entity_poly.entity_id
_entity_poly.type
_entity_poly.pdbx_seq_one_letter_code
_entity_poly.pdbx_strand_id
1 'polypeptide(L)'
;NTFDFVINRLICAEKAGLSVYLLGGKKKDLEKAELNVRTSFPGLKIIGRYSGYFTEGMEKDILVAIKKSAPAILLVGRGMKGKEFWLYRNRPELASGISLWVDNCIEIFAGTDKYVPEDLFKAGLESMTDAMKKPWKYLLVFRYIYFNLLLLIYKIFKL
;
A
#
# COMPACT_ATOMS: atom_id res chain seq x y z
N ASN A 1 -0.62 12.81 0.81
CA ASN A 1 -0.81 11.65 1.69
C ASN A 1 -1.57 10.57 0.92
N THR A 2 -1.03 9.35 0.86
CA THR A 2 -1.63 8.23 0.10
C THR A 2 -2.99 7.82 0.66
N PHE A 3 -3.15 7.87 1.99
CA PHE A 3 -4.39 7.46 2.64
C PHE A 3 -5.56 8.38 2.29
N ASP A 4 -5.36 9.71 2.32
CA ASP A 4 -6.41 10.68 1.96
C ASP A 4 -6.81 10.57 0.48
N PHE A 5 -5.86 10.26 -0.39
CA PHE A 5 -6.16 9.97 -1.79
C PHE A 5 -7.07 8.74 -1.92
N VAL A 6 -6.77 7.65 -1.21
CA VAL A 6 -7.60 6.43 -1.19
C VAL A 6 -9.00 6.74 -0.66
N ILE A 7 -9.12 7.46 0.46
CA ILE A 7 -10.42 7.88 1.01
C ILE A 7 -11.25 8.65 -0.02
N ASN A 8 -10.66 9.65 -0.69
CA ASN A 8 -11.35 10.42 -1.71
C ASN A 8 -11.81 9.54 -2.89
N ARG A 9 -11.02 8.54 -3.29
CA ARG A 9 -11.43 7.58 -4.32
C ARG A 9 -12.57 6.67 -3.84
N LEU A 10 -12.56 6.24 -2.59
CA LEU A 10 -13.65 5.44 -2.00
C LEU A 10 -14.96 6.24 -1.93
N ILE A 11 -14.91 7.52 -1.56
CA ILE A 11 -16.08 8.42 -1.58
C ILE A 11 -16.66 8.53 -3.00
N CYS A 12 -15.81 8.74 -4.01
CA CYS A 12 -16.26 8.77 -5.40
C CYS A 12 -16.83 7.43 -5.85
N ALA A 13 -16.22 6.32 -5.43
CA ALA A 13 -16.66 4.98 -5.78
C ALA A 13 -18.02 4.65 -5.18
N GLU A 14 -18.27 5.01 -3.93
CA GLU A 14 -19.57 4.86 -3.28
C GLU A 14 -20.65 5.66 -4.02
N LYS A 15 -20.40 6.94 -4.32
CA LYS A 15 -21.34 7.79 -5.06
C LYS A 15 -21.68 7.25 -6.45
N ALA A 16 -20.70 6.63 -7.11
CA ALA A 16 -20.86 6.04 -8.44
C ALA A 16 -21.33 4.56 -8.40
N GLY A 17 -21.54 3.98 -7.21
CA GLY A 17 -21.94 2.57 -7.05
C GLY A 17 -20.90 1.56 -7.57
N LEU A 18 -19.63 1.95 -7.60
CA LEU A 18 -18.51 1.15 -8.11
C LEU A 18 -18.09 0.06 -7.13
N SER A 19 -17.50 -1.00 -7.68
CA SER A 19 -16.99 -2.13 -6.93
C SER A 19 -15.53 -1.96 -6.53
N VAL A 20 -15.20 -2.38 -5.30
CA VAL A 20 -13.85 -2.32 -4.73
C VAL A 20 -13.40 -3.73 -4.33
N TYR A 21 -12.14 -4.04 -4.60
CA TYR A 21 -11.47 -5.26 -4.17
C TYR A 21 -10.26 -4.92 -3.30
N LEU A 22 -10.12 -5.61 -2.16
CA LEU A 22 -9.02 -5.40 -1.21
C LEU A 22 -8.02 -6.55 -1.27
N LEU A 23 -6.80 -6.29 -1.73
CA LEU A 23 -5.72 -7.28 -1.81
C LEU A 23 -4.56 -6.84 -0.92
N GLY A 24 -4.10 -7.68 0.00
CA GLY A 24 -2.92 -7.37 0.82
C GLY A 24 -3.16 -7.49 2.32
N GLY A 25 -2.15 -7.10 3.09
CA GLY A 25 -2.15 -7.15 4.55
C GLY A 25 -2.22 -8.57 5.11
N LYS A 26 -2.22 -8.67 6.44
CA LYS A 26 -2.49 -9.94 7.13
C LYS A 26 -4.00 -10.20 7.10
N LYS A 27 -4.39 -11.47 7.11
CA LYS A 27 -5.81 -11.88 7.11
C LYS A 27 -6.64 -11.17 8.19
N LYS A 28 -6.12 -11.10 9.42
CA LYS A 28 -6.79 -10.44 10.56
C LYS A 28 -6.99 -8.94 10.34
N ASP A 29 -6.00 -8.27 9.74
CA ASP A 29 -6.05 -6.83 9.47
C ASP A 29 -7.02 -6.55 8.33
N LEU A 30 -6.95 -7.35 7.27
CA LEU A 30 -7.86 -7.26 6.12
C LEU A 30 -9.32 -7.46 6.52
N GLU A 31 -9.60 -8.39 7.43
CA GLU A 31 -10.94 -8.64 7.96
C GLU A 31 -11.51 -7.43 8.71
N LYS A 32 -10.70 -6.82 9.56
CA LYS A 32 -11.08 -5.60 10.28
C LYS A 32 -11.21 -4.40 9.35
N ALA A 33 -10.28 -4.26 8.41
CA ALA A 33 -10.29 -3.19 7.42
C ALA A 33 -11.57 -3.22 6.59
N GLU A 34 -11.98 -4.40 6.11
CA GLU A 34 -13.25 -4.54 5.38
C GLU A 34 -14.44 -4.09 6.25
N LEU A 35 -14.53 -4.56 7.49
CA LEU A 35 -15.62 -4.21 8.39
C LEU A 35 -15.69 -2.68 8.62
N ASN A 36 -14.55 -2.06 8.88
CA ASN A 36 -14.45 -0.63 9.12
C ASN A 36 -14.80 0.19 7.87
N VAL A 37 -14.35 -0.26 6.69
CA VAL A 37 -14.68 0.39 5.41
C VAL A 37 -16.18 0.25 5.12
N ARG A 38 -16.79 -0.92 5.33
CA ARG A 38 -18.25 -1.09 5.16
C ARG A 38 -19.06 -0.23 6.13
N THR A 39 -18.56 -0.06 7.35
CA THR A 39 -19.21 0.78 8.36
C THR A 39 -19.11 2.26 8.00
N SER A 40 -17.97 2.67 7.43
CA SER A 40 -17.73 4.07 7.05
C SER A 40 -18.38 4.45 5.70
N PHE A 41 -18.50 3.49 4.78
CA PHE A 41 -19.03 3.65 3.42
C PHE A 41 -20.08 2.56 3.15
N PRO A 42 -21.30 2.68 3.71
CA PRO A 42 -22.33 1.64 3.61
C PRO A 42 -22.82 1.39 2.17
N GLY A 43 -22.69 2.36 1.27
CA GLY A 43 -23.04 2.22 -0.15
C GLY A 43 -21.94 1.58 -1.01
N LEU A 44 -20.74 1.39 -0.45
CA LEU A 44 -19.60 0.87 -1.19
C LEU A 44 -19.70 -0.64 -1.40
N LYS A 45 -19.59 -1.08 -2.65
CA LYS A 45 -19.63 -2.51 -3.00
C LYS A 45 -18.25 -3.14 -2.89
N ILE A 46 -17.92 -3.70 -1.72
CA ILE A 46 -16.72 -4.53 -1.59
C ILE A 46 -17.06 -5.93 -2.13
N ILE A 47 -16.48 -6.28 -3.28
CA ILE A 47 -16.79 -7.51 -4.03
C ILE A 47 -15.84 -8.67 -3.73
N GLY A 48 -14.74 -8.39 -3.04
CA GLY A 48 -13.78 -9.43 -2.69
C GLY A 48 -12.63 -8.89 -1.87
N ARG A 49 -11.95 -9.83 -1.21
CA ARG A 49 -10.75 -9.56 -0.43
C ARG A 49 -9.81 -10.76 -0.46
N TYR A 50 -8.51 -10.50 -0.42
CA TYR A 50 -7.51 -11.56 -0.27
C TYR A 50 -6.26 -11.08 0.47
N SER A 51 -5.73 -11.91 1.37
CA SER A 51 -4.55 -11.56 2.19
C SER A 51 -3.27 -11.55 1.38
N GLY A 52 -2.30 -10.69 1.74
CA GLY A 52 -1.12 -10.49 0.91
C GLY A 52 0.00 -11.52 1.03
N TYR A 53 0.00 -12.37 2.04
CA TYR A 53 1.10 -13.29 2.34
C TYR A 53 0.85 -14.69 1.77
N PHE A 54 0.71 -14.79 0.45
CA PHE A 54 0.45 -16.05 -0.24
C PHE A 54 1.69 -16.63 -0.93
N THR A 55 1.65 -17.93 -1.21
CA THR A 55 2.68 -18.65 -1.97
C THR A 55 2.49 -18.42 -3.48
N GLU A 56 3.56 -18.57 -4.26
CA GLU A 56 3.53 -18.34 -5.72
C GLU A 56 2.51 -19.22 -6.45
N GLY A 57 2.24 -20.43 -5.93
CA GLY A 57 1.20 -21.31 -6.47
C GLY A 57 -0.21 -20.72 -6.39
N MET A 58 -0.51 -19.94 -5.34
CA MET A 58 -1.82 -19.30 -5.16
C MET A 58 -1.96 -18.01 -5.96
N GLU A 59 -0.87 -17.41 -6.45
CA GLU A 59 -0.91 -16.15 -7.18
C GLU A 59 -1.85 -16.23 -8.40
N LYS A 60 -1.79 -17.34 -9.15
CA LYS A 60 -2.64 -17.56 -10.32
C LYS A 60 -4.12 -17.61 -9.95
N ASP A 61 -4.47 -18.32 -8.88
CA ASP A 61 -5.86 -18.44 -8.43
C ASP A 61 -6.43 -17.09 -7.97
N ILE A 62 -5.59 -16.27 -7.33
CA ILE A 62 -5.94 -14.91 -6.90
C ILE A 62 -6.19 -14.01 -8.11
N LEU A 63 -5.31 -14.05 -9.11
CA LEU A 63 -5.49 -13.29 -10.35
C LEU A 63 -6.77 -13.70 -11.07
N VAL A 64 -7.07 -15.01 -11.13
CA VAL A 64 -8.33 -15.51 -11.70
C VAL A 64 -9.54 -15.03 -10.89
N ALA A 65 -9.47 -15.05 -9.57
CA ALA A 65 -10.55 -14.56 -8.71
C ALA A 65 -10.81 -13.06 -8.91
N ILE A 66 -9.75 -12.25 -8.97
CA ILE A 66 -9.85 -10.80 -9.23
C ILE A 66 -10.46 -10.57 -10.61
N LYS A 67 -9.93 -11.22 -11.65
CA LYS A 67 -10.41 -11.11 -13.03
C LYS A 67 -11.89 -11.50 -13.18
N LYS A 68 -12.33 -12.56 -12.51
CA LYS A 68 -13.74 -12.98 -12.47
C LYS A 68 -14.63 -11.98 -11.75
N SER A 69 -14.14 -11.38 -10.67
CA SER A 69 -14.90 -10.39 -9.91
C SER A 69 -14.99 -9.03 -10.61
N ALA A 70 -14.07 -8.74 -11.54
CA ALA A 70 -14.02 -7.51 -12.34
C ALA A 70 -14.23 -6.22 -11.51
N PRO A 71 -13.39 -5.94 -10.50
CA PRO A 71 -13.52 -4.73 -9.71
C PRO A 71 -13.31 -3.47 -10.55
N ALA A 72 -14.02 -2.40 -10.22
CA ALA A 72 -13.73 -1.08 -10.75
C ALA A 72 -12.47 -0.48 -10.10
N ILE A 73 -12.23 -0.79 -8.82
CA ILE A 73 -11.05 -0.35 -8.08
C ILE A 73 -10.44 -1.55 -7.35
N LEU A 74 -9.17 -1.83 -7.62
CA LEU A 74 -8.35 -2.81 -6.91
C LEU A 74 -7.36 -2.06 -6.02
N LEU A 75 -7.50 -2.21 -4.70
CA LEU A 75 -6.55 -1.66 -3.73
C LEU A 75 -5.58 -2.77 -3.32
N VAL A 76 -4.30 -2.58 -3.60
CA VAL A 76 -3.22 -3.53 -3.29
C VAL A 76 -2.31 -2.97 -2.21
N GLY A 77 -2.35 -3.58 -1.03
CA GLY A 77 -1.49 -3.22 0.10
C GLY A 77 -0.25 -4.11 0.21
N ARG A 78 0.43 -4.00 1.35
CA ARG A 78 1.65 -4.77 1.68
C ARG A 78 1.41 -6.28 1.66
N GLY A 79 2.51 -7.03 1.57
CA GLY A 79 2.53 -8.50 1.60
C GLY A 79 2.88 -9.14 0.26
N MET A 80 2.69 -8.42 -0.85
CA MET A 80 3.05 -8.91 -2.20
C MET A 80 4.56 -9.06 -2.37
N LYS A 81 4.99 -10.19 -2.96
CA LYS A 81 6.35 -10.35 -3.48
C LYS A 81 6.60 -9.35 -4.61
N GLY A 82 7.68 -8.58 -4.53
CA GLY A 82 7.99 -7.53 -5.51
C GLY A 82 7.23 -6.22 -5.31
N LYS A 83 6.36 -6.11 -4.28
CA LYS A 83 5.65 -4.88 -3.92
C LYS A 83 4.91 -4.28 -5.12
N GLU A 84 5.19 -3.02 -5.44
CA GLU A 84 4.64 -2.23 -6.54
C GLU A 84 4.84 -2.90 -7.91
N PHE A 85 5.96 -3.61 -8.09
CA PHE A 85 6.26 -4.33 -9.34
C PHE A 85 5.30 -5.50 -9.58
N TRP A 86 4.64 -6.01 -8.53
CA TRP A 86 3.61 -7.03 -8.66
C TRP A 86 2.44 -6.55 -9.52
N LEU A 87 1.97 -5.31 -9.26
CA LEU A 87 0.92 -4.68 -10.06
C LEU A 87 1.37 -4.47 -11.51
N TYR A 88 2.60 -4.02 -11.70
CA TYR A 88 3.14 -3.81 -13.05
C TYR A 88 3.20 -5.11 -13.85
N ARG A 89 3.72 -6.18 -13.25
CA ARG A 89 3.85 -7.50 -13.88
C ARG A 89 2.50 -8.12 -14.23
N ASN A 90 1.52 -7.96 -13.33
CA ASN A 90 0.21 -8.60 -13.49
C ASN A 90 -0.85 -7.68 -14.13
N ARG A 91 -0.46 -6.46 -14.54
CA ARG A 91 -1.35 -5.50 -15.21
C ARG A 91 -2.18 -6.09 -16.36
N PRO A 92 -1.64 -6.97 -17.25
CA PRO A 92 -2.44 -7.57 -18.31
C PRO A 92 -3.59 -8.46 -17.80
N GLU A 93 -3.41 -9.10 -16.65
CA GLU A 93 -4.44 -9.97 -16.05
C GLU A 93 -5.45 -9.18 -15.20
N LEU A 94 -5.05 -8.01 -14.70
CA LEU A 94 -5.84 -7.12 -13.84
C LEU A 94 -6.65 -6.08 -14.63
N ALA A 95 -6.92 -6.33 -15.91
CA ALA A 95 -7.46 -5.35 -16.87
C ALA A 95 -8.84 -4.73 -16.51
N SER A 96 -9.50 -5.18 -15.44
CA SER A 96 -10.70 -4.52 -14.91
C SER A 96 -10.33 -3.34 -14.02
N GLY A 97 -10.54 -2.12 -14.51
CA GLY A 97 -10.58 -0.92 -13.68
C GLY A 97 -9.22 -0.32 -13.27
N ILE A 98 -9.24 0.41 -12.15
CA ILE A 98 -8.07 1.12 -11.61
C ILE A 98 -7.41 0.24 -10.54
N SER A 99 -6.14 -0.10 -10.73
CA SER A 99 -5.33 -0.79 -9.72
C SER A 99 -4.38 0.18 -9.02
N LEU A 100 -4.44 0.24 -7.68
CA LEU A 100 -3.66 1.17 -6.87
C LEU A 100 -2.81 0.42 -5.84
N TRP A 101 -1.53 0.76 -5.76
CA TRP A 101 -0.70 0.37 -4.63
C TRP A 101 -0.96 1.33 -3.47
N VAL A 102 -1.39 0.80 -2.32
CA VAL A 102 -1.83 1.59 -1.17
C VAL A 102 -0.99 1.39 0.10
N ASP A 103 0.14 0.69 -0.01
CA ASP A 103 1.07 0.41 1.09
C ASP A 103 0.38 -0.03 2.40
N ASN A 104 0.42 0.77 3.50
CA ASN A 104 -0.24 0.47 4.79
C ASN A 104 -1.70 0.88 4.90
N CYS A 105 -2.37 1.32 3.84
CA CYS A 105 -3.75 1.78 3.98
C CYS A 105 -4.65 0.69 4.57
N ILE A 106 -4.41 -0.60 4.29
CA ILE A 106 -5.18 -1.71 4.86
C ILE A 106 -4.99 -1.78 6.38
N GLU A 107 -3.76 -1.68 6.87
CA GLU A 107 -3.45 -1.68 8.30
C GLU A 107 -3.98 -0.41 9.01
N ILE A 108 -3.98 0.73 8.33
CA ILE A 108 -4.61 1.97 8.83
C ILE A 108 -6.13 1.78 8.94
N PHE A 109 -6.78 1.23 7.91
CA PHE A 109 -8.21 0.90 7.95
C PHE A 109 -8.54 -0.12 9.04
N ALA A 110 -7.65 -1.07 9.32
CA ALA A 110 -7.79 -2.03 10.41
C ALA A 110 -7.59 -1.43 11.81
N GLY A 111 -7.04 -0.20 11.89
CA GLY A 111 -6.64 0.46 13.13
C GLY A 111 -5.38 -0.12 13.77
N THR A 112 -4.62 -0.96 13.05
CA THR A 112 -3.37 -1.57 13.56
C THR A 112 -2.13 -0.74 13.24
N ASP A 113 -2.20 0.14 12.25
CA ASP A 113 -1.19 1.17 11.99
C ASP A 113 -1.78 2.57 12.18
N LYS A 114 -0.93 3.55 12.49
CA LYS A 114 -1.37 4.94 12.70
C LYS A 114 -1.22 5.73 11.41
N TYR A 115 -2.31 6.37 11.02
CA TYR A 115 -2.30 7.44 10.02
C TYR A 115 -1.32 8.54 10.43
N VAL A 116 -0.48 8.98 9.49
CA VAL A 116 0.40 10.12 9.69
C VAL A 116 -0.38 11.39 9.34
N PRO A 117 -0.52 12.36 10.26
CA PRO A 117 -1.20 13.63 10.00
C PRO A 117 -0.64 14.36 8.79
N GLU A 118 -1.48 15.04 8.02
CA GLU A 118 -1.07 15.79 6.83
C GLU A 118 0.05 16.81 7.09
N ASP A 119 0.06 17.46 8.26
CA ASP A 119 1.08 18.45 8.59
C ASP A 119 2.48 17.81 8.72
N LEU A 120 2.53 16.60 9.29
CA LEU A 120 3.75 15.81 9.40
C LEU A 120 4.18 15.22 8.05
N PHE A 121 3.21 14.85 7.20
CA PHE A 121 3.46 14.45 5.81
C PHE A 121 4.07 15.61 5.00
N LYS A 122 3.45 16.80 5.06
CA LYS A 122 3.90 18.00 4.35
C LYS A 122 5.27 18.49 4.82
N ALA A 123 5.58 18.31 6.10
CA ALA A 123 6.90 18.62 6.64
C ALA A 123 8.00 17.61 6.28
N GLY A 124 7.68 16.50 5.58
CA GLY A 124 8.64 15.43 5.28
C GLY A 124 9.12 14.66 6.51
N LEU A 125 8.46 14.86 7.66
CA LEU A 125 8.82 14.30 8.96
C LEU A 125 8.26 12.88 9.17
N GLU A 126 7.67 12.27 8.14
CA GLU A 126 7.20 10.88 8.18
C GLU A 126 8.31 9.96 8.70
N SER A 127 9.52 10.13 8.17
CA SER A 127 10.69 9.35 8.58
C SER A 127 11.11 9.60 10.03
N MET A 128 10.87 10.79 10.60
CA MET A 128 11.22 11.08 12.00
C MET A 128 10.26 10.41 12.98
N THR A 129 8.95 10.41 12.68
CA THR A 129 7.96 9.67 13.49
C THR A 129 8.22 8.16 13.45
N ASP A 130 8.68 7.66 12.32
CA ASP A 130 9.05 6.26 12.12
C ASP A 130 10.41 5.91 12.78
N ALA A 131 11.36 6.85 12.77
CA ALA A 131 12.66 6.70 13.40
C ALA A 131 12.56 6.71 14.93
N MET A 132 11.61 7.46 15.52
CA MET A 132 11.30 7.34 16.95
C MET A 132 10.77 5.96 17.31
N LYS A 133 9.95 5.33 16.46
CA LYS A 133 9.44 3.97 16.68
C LYS A 133 10.49 2.87 16.42
N LYS A 134 11.48 3.14 15.57
CA LYS A 134 12.55 2.17 15.21
C LYS A 134 13.92 2.86 15.29
N PRO A 135 14.54 2.95 16.49
CA PRO A 135 15.80 3.66 16.68
C PRO A 135 16.97 3.10 15.84
N TRP A 136 16.89 1.85 15.41
CA TRP A 136 17.88 1.24 14.53
C TRP A 136 17.93 1.85 13.12
N LYS A 137 16.88 2.57 12.68
CA LYS A 137 16.91 3.31 11.40
C LYS A 137 17.95 4.44 11.41
N TYR A 138 18.33 5.00 12.57
CA TYR A 138 19.39 6.02 12.64
C TYR A 138 20.76 5.47 12.19
N LEU A 139 20.99 4.16 12.31
CA LEU A 139 22.23 3.53 11.80
C LEU A 139 22.34 3.62 10.27
N LEU A 140 21.22 3.76 9.55
CA LEU A 140 21.25 3.97 8.11
C LEU A 140 21.83 5.34 7.73
N VAL A 141 21.73 6.34 8.61
CA VAL A 141 22.32 7.68 8.40
C VAL A 141 23.84 7.59 8.26
N PHE A 142 24.50 6.76 9.08
CA PHE A 142 25.95 6.51 8.95
C PHE A 142 26.31 5.94 7.58
N ARG A 143 25.47 5.06 7.03
CA ARG A 143 25.69 4.51 5.67
C ARG A 143 25.57 5.59 4.59
N TYR A 144 24.64 6.53 4.73
CA TYR A 144 24.52 7.66 3.81
C TYR A 144 25.71 8.62 3.92
N ILE A 145 26.19 8.91 5.14
CA ILE A 145 27.38 9.74 5.34
C ILE A 145 28.60 9.08 4.70
N TYR A 146 28.82 7.78 4.94
CA TYR A 146 29.91 7.02 4.33
C TYR A 146 29.84 7.02 2.80
N PHE A 147 28.66 6.83 2.22
CA PHE A 147 28.46 6.86 0.76
C PHE A 147 28.77 8.23 0.16
N ASN A 148 28.31 9.33 0.80
CA ASN A 148 28.62 10.69 0.36
C ASN A 148 30.12 10.99 0.46
N LEU A 149 30.79 10.53 1.51
CA LEU A 149 32.24 10.67 1.67
C LEU A 149 33.00 9.92 0.57
N LEU A 150 32.55 8.70 0.24
CA LEU A 150 33.14 7.87 -0.80
C LEU A 150 32.95 8.48 -2.19
N LEU A 151 31.78 9.08 -2.47
CA LEU A 151 31.52 9.86 -3.68
C LEU A 151 32.41 11.11 -3.77
N LEU A 152 32.60 11.82 -2.66
CA LEU A 152 33.49 12.98 -2.60
C LEU A 152 34.95 12.60 -2.90
N ILE A 153 35.45 11.54 -2.25
CA ILE A 153 36.80 11.01 -2.51
C ILE A 153 36.93 10.56 -3.97
N TYR A 154 35.96 9.81 -4.49
CA TYR A 154 35.97 9.37 -5.89
C TYR A 154 35.97 10.55 -6.87
N LYS A 155 35.23 11.63 -6.57
CA LYS A 155 35.20 12.84 -7.41
C LYS A 155 36.49 13.63 -7.34
N ILE A 156 37.21 13.61 -6.20
CA ILE A 156 38.50 14.29 -6.01
C ILE A 156 39.65 13.50 -6.67
N PHE A 157 39.65 12.18 -6.59
CA PHE A 157 40.72 11.31 -7.12
C PHE A 157 40.52 10.89 -8.58
N LYS A 158 39.37 11.18 -9.18
CA LYS A 158 39.06 10.89 -10.60
C LYS A 158 38.90 12.17 -11.46
N LEU A 159 39.39 13.28 -10.93
CA LEU A 159 39.85 14.47 -11.67
C LEU A 159 41.37 14.37 -11.82
#